data_AF-A0A959BRC1-F1
#
_entry.id   AF-A0A959BRC1-F1
#
_cell.length_a   1.000
_cell.length_b   1.000
_cell.length_c   1.000
_cell.angle_alpha   90.00
_cell.angle_beta   90.00
_cell.angle_gamma   90.00
#
_symmetry.space_group_name_H-M   'P 1'
#
loop_
_entity.id
_entity.type
_entity.pdbx_description
1 polymer ?
#
loop_
_entity_poly.entity_id
_entity_poly.type
_entity_poly.pdbx_seq_one_letter_code
_entity_poly.pdbx_strand_id
1 'polypeptide(L)'
;MDREVVFSEDSIPHYIKGEVIIRFASPVLDSSFVDNTKLHYGPLCEVVTDTALLHEMEQLLEPAPGEEACDCQLVKAFPGLTTEELCITTLDGNPLYIPPFWTTMLLKNCTTGKNELAVSAGLDSISAGRIVYAHPNFVGTGNADCEDPLCDEQHSLWDTPNTDYPEEASINILPAWDHSTGKPEVKVGLFDSGIFYQHEDFGYGSVVEESWDFVNGSSQNVITTSEDLLSHGTRGAGIIGGHTGTSAAAPHATGVAALLASASEQVRLSVEDLEHIMQYTADDLESPFYDQRTAWGRLNAGAALEFIQENRVLHFSAEPDVVEYWCDHSLLNSVCGIEMQGNYLYDDSGFAINTGDQFYRIDVVRHTWNIGLDICALTNDPNALIVDSAEKPGYWVRNSASTLWGMPEDLLPPPDPPDLGYYGVRPYAMVDFETSPTINGCVFQGQLSGYSYAIYDATGQKLLGTMPAFD
;
A
#
# COMPACT_ATOMS: atom_id res chain seq x y z
N MET A 1 -29.00 -3.49 -6.67
CA MET A 1 -29.78 -3.36 -7.91
C MET A 1 -28.85 -3.69 -9.03
N ASP A 2 -29.23 -4.59 -9.92
CA ASP A 2 -28.39 -4.97 -11.04
C ASP A 2 -28.32 -3.79 -12.02
N ARG A 3 -27.10 -3.35 -12.38
CA ARG A 3 -26.93 -2.26 -13.34
C ARG A 3 -26.99 -2.82 -14.74
N GLU A 4 -27.93 -2.34 -15.56
CA GLU A 4 -28.04 -2.78 -16.95
C GLU A 4 -26.97 -2.10 -17.81
N VAL A 5 -26.24 -2.87 -18.61
CA VAL A 5 -25.16 -2.39 -19.49
C VAL A 5 -25.71 -2.12 -20.89
N VAL A 6 -25.36 -0.97 -21.46
CA VAL A 6 -25.50 -0.70 -22.90
C VAL A 6 -24.23 -1.16 -23.61
N PHE A 7 -24.41 -1.90 -24.70
CA PHE A 7 -23.34 -2.45 -25.52
C PHE A 7 -23.22 -1.70 -26.85
N SER A 8 -22.04 -1.72 -27.47
CA SER A 8 -21.81 -1.25 -28.84
C SER A 8 -22.47 -2.17 -29.90
N GLU A 9 -22.45 -1.77 -31.17
CA GLU A 9 -22.88 -2.64 -32.29
C GLU A 9 -22.06 -3.93 -32.36
N ASP A 10 -20.78 -3.87 -31.95
CA ASP A 10 -19.86 -5.01 -31.84
C ASP A 10 -20.02 -5.85 -30.56
N SER A 11 -21.06 -5.57 -29.76
CA SER A 11 -21.36 -6.26 -28.49
C SER A 11 -20.30 -6.07 -27.38
N ILE A 12 -19.55 -4.97 -27.41
CA ILE A 12 -18.62 -4.56 -26.35
C ILE A 12 -19.39 -3.74 -25.29
N PRO A 13 -19.28 -4.02 -23.98
CA PRO A 13 -19.80 -3.16 -22.92
C PRO A 13 -19.33 -1.72 -23.08
N HIS A 14 -20.26 -0.75 -23.12
CA HIS A 14 -19.94 0.64 -23.42
C HIS A 14 -20.21 1.55 -22.22
N TYR A 15 -21.43 1.54 -21.66
CA TYR A 15 -21.78 2.36 -20.50
C TYR A 15 -22.98 1.80 -19.73
N ILE A 16 -23.15 2.22 -18.48
CA ILE A 16 -24.32 1.85 -17.66
C ILE A 16 -25.55 2.63 -18.12
N LYS A 17 -26.62 1.90 -18.43
CA LYS A 17 -27.90 2.44 -18.88
C LYS A 17 -28.55 3.30 -17.79
N GLY A 18 -29.05 4.47 -18.18
CA GLY A 18 -29.68 5.41 -17.25
C GLY A 18 -28.73 6.04 -16.22
N GLU A 19 -27.42 6.05 -16.49
CA GLU A 19 -26.40 6.67 -15.62
C GLU A 19 -25.48 7.62 -16.42
N VAL A 20 -25.45 8.90 -16.03
CA VAL A 20 -24.58 9.93 -16.62
C VAL A 20 -23.76 10.59 -15.51
N ILE A 21 -22.46 10.67 -15.67
CA ILE A 21 -21.57 11.40 -14.76
C ILE A 21 -21.52 12.86 -15.20
N ILE A 22 -21.74 13.77 -14.25
CA ILE A 22 -21.68 15.21 -14.42
C ILE A 22 -20.69 15.76 -13.40
N ARG A 23 -19.74 16.57 -13.85
CA ARG A 23 -18.96 17.42 -12.96
C ARG A 23 -19.47 18.83 -13.02
N PHE A 24 -20.04 19.30 -11.91
CA PHE A 24 -20.51 20.68 -11.79
C PHE A 24 -19.36 21.65 -11.48
N ALA A 25 -19.58 22.94 -11.67
CA ALA A 25 -18.71 23.97 -11.12
C ALA A 25 -19.06 24.19 -9.64
N SER A 26 -18.05 24.35 -8.78
CA SER A 26 -18.24 24.52 -7.33
C SER A 26 -19.34 25.51 -6.90
N PRO A 27 -19.59 26.66 -7.59
CA PRO A 27 -20.63 27.61 -7.16
C PRO A 27 -22.09 27.20 -7.43
N VAL A 28 -22.37 26.11 -8.15
CA VAL A 28 -23.76 25.73 -8.52
C VAL A 28 -24.33 24.57 -7.70
N LEU A 29 -23.59 24.09 -6.70
CA LEU A 29 -24.01 23.04 -5.76
C LEU A 29 -24.34 23.63 -4.39
N ASP A 30 -25.18 22.95 -3.61
CA ASP A 30 -25.31 23.23 -2.18
C ASP A 30 -24.16 22.60 -1.40
N SER A 31 -23.38 23.42 -0.70
CA SER A 31 -22.32 22.92 0.17
C SER A 31 -22.89 22.16 1.38
N SER A 32 -24.10 22.49 1.86
CA SER A 32 -24.70 21.78 3.01
C SER A 32 -25.02 20.31 2.69
N PHE A 33 -25.39 20.03 1.44
CA PHE A 33 -25.46 18.67 0.90
C PHE A 33 -24.07 18.04 0.72
N VAL A 34 -23.11 18.75 0.12
CA VAL A 34 -21.75 18.22 -0.18
C VAL A 34 -20.99 17.87 1.11
N ASP A 35 -20.85 18.81 2.03
CA ASP A 35 -20.06 18.68 3.26
C ASP A 35 -20.66 17.64 4.24
N ASN A 36 -21.96 17.32 4.09
CA ASN A 36 -22.61 16.26 4.83
C ASN A 36 -22.25 14.88 4.23
N THR A 37 -21.13 14.31 4.67
CA THR A 37 -20.64 12.98 4.25
C THR A 37 -21.59 11.81 4.57
N LYS A 38 -22.66 12.04 5.35
CA LYS A 38 -23.73 11.05 5.61
C LYS A 38 -24.85 11.08 4.56
N LEU A 39 -24.87 12.08 3.68
CA LEU A 39 -25.77 12.14 2.53
C LEU A 39 -25.02 11.70 1.28
N HIS A 40 -25.36 10.51 0.77
CA HIS A 40 -24.76 9.95 -0.44
C HIS A 40 -25.49 10.37 -1.73
N TYR A 41 -26.77 10.77 -1.63
CA TYR A 41 -27.60 11.16 -2.75
C TYR A 41 -28.71 12.14 -2.35
N GLY A 42 -29.25 12.88 -3.32
CA GLY A 42 -30.39 13.78 -3.17
C GLY A 42 -31.09 14.05 -4.51
N PRO A 43 -32.30 14.65 -4.51
CA PRO A 43 -32.95 15.10 -5.73
C PRO A 43 -32.22 16.31 -6.33
N LEU A 44 -32.24 16.43 -7.66
CA LEU A 44 -31.46 17.43 -8.41
C LEU A 44 -31.66 18.86 -7.89
N CYS A 45 -32.89 19.23 -7.56
CA CYS A 45 -33.27 20.58 -7.11
C CYS A 45 -33.01 20.87 -5.62
N GLU A 46 -32.58 19.88 -4.82
CA GLU A 46 -31.99 20.12 -3.49
C GLU A 46 -30.46 20.23 -3.56
N VAL A 47 -29.83 19.59 -4.55
CA VAL A 47 -28.37 19.50 -4.69
C VAL A 47 -27.79 20.63 -5.56
N VAL A 48 -28.51 21.08 -6.59
CA VAL A 48 -28.10 22.17 -7.50
C VAL A 48 -28.81 23.47 -7.14
N THR A 49 -28.04 24.53 -6.93
CA THR A 49 -28.52 25.84 -6.44
C THR A 49 -28.71 26.90 -7.53
N ASP A 50 -28.10 26.73 -8.72
CA ASP A 50 -28.30 27.65 -9.86
C ASP A 50 -29.64 27.35 -10.56
N THR A 51 -30.62 28.22 -10.34
CA THR A 51 -31.98 28.09 -10.90
C THR A 51 -32.04 28.20 -12.42
N ALA A 52 -31.03 28.79 -13.07
CA ALA A 52 -30.98 28.85 -14.52
C ALA A 52 -30.34 27.56 -15.09
N LEU A 53 -29.34 26.98 -14.42
CA LEU A 53 -28.87 25.63 -14.73
C LEU A 53 -29.99 24.61 -14.60
N LEU A 54 -30.79 24.65 -13.53
CA LEU A 54 -31.96 23.78 -13.38
C LEU A 54 -32.94 23.93 -14.55
N HIS A 55 -33.18 25.15 -15.05
CA HIS A 55 -34.06 25.36 -16.20
C HIS A 55 -33.46 24.89 -17.53
N GLU A 56 -32.14 25.03 -17.71
CA GLU A 56 -31.41 24.51 -18.88
C GLU A 56 -31.37 22.97 -18.86
N MET A 57 -31.22 22.35 -17.69
CA MET A 57 -31.31 20.90 -17.48
C MET A 57 -32.74 20.37 -17.67
N GLU A 58 -33.77 21.07 -17.18
CA GLU A 58 -35.18 20.74 -17.42
C GLU A 58 -35.51 20.66 -18.92
N GLN A 59 -35.08 21.67 -19.70
CA GLN A 59 -35.30 21.69 -21.14
C GLN A 59 -34.54 20.57 -21.88
N LEU A 60 -33.31 20.25 -21.45
CA LEU A 60 -32.48 19.23 -22.08
C LEU A 60 -32.90 17.81 -21.72
N LEU A 61 -33.31 17.58 -20.46
CA LEU A 61 -33.62 16.25 -19.95
C LEU A 61 -34.97 15.75 -20.43
N GLU A 62 -35.91 16.62 -20.82
CA GLU A 62 -37.26 16.26 -21.29
C GLU A 62 -37.95 15.20 -20.39
N PRO A 63 -38.31 15.52 -19.13
CA PRO A 63 -39.01 14.59 -18.24
C PRO A 63 -40.38 14.17 -18.80
N ALA A 64 -40.91 13.02 -18.36
CA ALA A 64 -42.17 12.52 -18.91
C ALA A 64 -43.38 13.39 -18.48
N PRO A 65 -44.53 13.34 -19.18
CA PRO A 65 -45.69 14.18 -18.86
C PRO A 65 -46.27 13.93 -17.45
N GLY A 66 -45.84 14.72 -16.47
CA GLY A 66 -46.19 14.59 -15.05
C GLY A 66 -45.01 14.34 -14.11
N GLU A 67 -43.79 14.27 -14.63
CA GLU A 67 -42.51 14.27 -13.92
C GLU A 67 -41.81 15.64 -14.10
N GLU A 68 -40.90 16.00 -13.21
CA GLU A 68 -40.03 17.18 -13.32
C GLU A 68 -38.55 16.75 -13.28
N ALA A 69 -37.60 17.56 -13.79
CA ALA A 69 -36.18 17.24 -13.60
C ALA A 69 -35.74 17.31 -12.13
N CYS A 70 -36.57 17.86 -11.24
CA CYS A 70 -36.37 17.74 -9.80
C CYS A 70 -36.51 16.30 -9.27
N ASP A 71 -37.21 15.40 -9.99
CA ASP A 71 -37.30 13.97 -9.66
C ASP A 71 -36.01 13.19 -10.01
N CYS A 72 -35.07 13.81 -10.75
CA CYS A 72 -33.78 13.20 -11.04
C CYS A 72 -32.94 13.09 -9.77
N GLN A 73 -32.24 11.97 -9.60
CA GLN A 73 -31.40 11.73 -8.44
C GLN A 73 -29.94 12.01 -8.78
N LEU A 74 -29.27 12.86 -8.00
CA LEU A 74 -27.81 12.98 -8.00
C LEU A 74 -27.24 12.12 -6.87
N VAL A 75 -26.24 11.31 -7.18
CA VAL A 75 -25.45 10.51 -6.22
C VAL A 75 -24.02 11.05 -6.22
N LYS A 76 -23.40 11.27 -5.05
CA LYS A 76 -22.00 11.69 -4.96
C LYS A 76 -21.09 10.60 -5.53
N ALA A 77 -20.21 10.94 -6.47
CA ALA A 77 -19.18 10.01 -6.95
C ALA A 77 -18.13 9.75 -5.85
N PHE A 78 -17.81 10.80 -5.06
CA PHE A 78 -16.84 10.75 -3.97
C PHE A 78 -17.52 11.19 -2.66
N PRO A 79 -18.32 10.33 -2.00
CA PRO A 79 -19.18 10.73 -0.87
C PRO A 79 -18.42 11.16 0.39
N GLY A 80 -17.13 10.83 0.50
CA GLY A 80 -16.26 11.27 1.58
C GLY A 80 -15.69 12.69 1.41
N LEU A 81 -15.66 13.24 0.20
CA LEU A 81 -15.02 14.54 -0.08
C LEU A 81 -15.94 15.73 0.16
N THR A 82 -15.40 16.73 0.85
CA THR A 82 -16.04 17.98 1.28
C THR A 82 -15.51 19.19 0.50
N THR A 83 -16.11 20.37 0.71
CA THR A 83 -15.68 21.61 0.06
C THR A 83 -14.33 22.17 0.56
N GLU A 84 -13.85 21.73 1.74
CA GLU A 84 -12.55 22.13 2.30
C GLU A 84 -11.37 21.30 1.74
N GLU A 85 -11.63 20.10 1.21
CA GLU A 85 -10.61 19.18 0.70
C GLU A 85 -10.16 19.56 -0.72
N LEU A 86 -9.28 20.57 -0.77
CA LEU A 86 -8.69 21.13 -1.99
C LEU A 86 -7.25 20.64 -2.26
N CYS A 87 -6.63 19.93 -1.33
CA CYS A 87 -5.30 19.34 -1.48
C CYS A 87 -5.12 18.10 -0.60
N ILE A 88 -4.28 17.17 -1.06
CA ILE A 88 -3.71 16.10 -0.25
C ILE A 88 -2.24 16.44 0.07
N THR A 89 -1.75 16.01 1.23
CA THR A 89 -0.35 16.23 1.62
C THR A 89 0.53 15.12 1.06
N THR A 90 1.56 15.46 0.30
CA THR A 90 2.57 14.51 -0.19
C THR A 90 3.56 14.12 0.91
N LEU A 91 4.34 13.05 0.68
CA LEU A 91 5.24 12.46 1.67
C LEU A 91 6.28 13.44 2.25
N ASP A 92 6.72 14.40 1.45
CA ASP A 92 7.66 15.48 1.81
C ASP A 92 6.98 16.68 2.51
N GLY A 93 5.67 16.57 2.82
CA GLY A 93 4.88 17.59 3.49
C GLY A 93 4.32 18.69 2.57
N ASN A 94 4.53 18.60 1.25
CA ASN A 94 3.98 19.59 0.32
C ASN A 94 2.48 19.36 0.02
N PRO A 95 1.69 20.42 -0.24
CA PRO A 95 0.29 20.28 -0.64
C PRO A 95 0.16 20.02 -2.15
N LEU A 96 -0.27 18.82 -2.54
CA LEU A 96 -0.73 18.53 -3.90
C LEU A 96 -2.20 18.93 -4.02
N TYR A 97 -2.46 20.03 -4.73
CA TYR A 97 -3.82 20.50 -4.99
C TYR A 97 -4.58 19.54 -5.90
N ILE A 98 -5.65 18.95 -5.38
CA ILE A 98 -6.54 18.10 -6.16
C ILE A 98 -7.60 18.97 -6.85
N PRO A 99 -8.02 18.65 -8.08
CA PRO A 99 -9.26 19.19 -8.63
C PRO A 99 -10.42 18.96 -7.64
N PRO A 100 -11.39 19.86 -7.49
CA PRO A 100 -12.48 19.71 -6.52
C PRO A 100 -13.42 18.55 -6.90
N PHE A 101 -13.06 17.31 -6.56
CA PHE A 101 -13.75 16.09 -7.02
C PHE A 101 -15.11 15.89 -6.35
N TRP A 102 -15.35 16.53 -5.21
CA TRP A 102 -16.67 16.65 -4.57
C TRP A 102 -17.75 17.25 -5.48
N THR A 103 -17.38 17.94 -6.57
CA THR A 103 -18.30 18.45 -7.59
C THR A 103 -18.84 17.39 -8.57
N THR A 104 -18.32 16.16 -8.50
CA THR A 104 -18.64 15.07 -9.43
C THR A 104 -19.80 14.22 -8.90
N MET A 105 -20.88 14.17 -9.69
CA MET A 105 -22.14 13.52 -9.33
C MET A 105 -22.60 12.57 -10.44
N LEU A 106 -23.28 11.50 -10.08
CA LEU A 106 -23.94 10.57 -10.97
C LEU A 106 -25.43 10.92 -11.07
N LEU A 107 -25.88 11.37 -12.25
CA LEU A 107 -27.28 11.62 -12.57
C LEU A 107 -27.99 10.32 -12.92
N LYS A 108 -29.12 10.07 -12.25
CA LYS A 108 -29.94 8.86 -12.38
C LYS A 108 -31.42 9.17 -12.60
N ASN A 109 -32.16 8.11 -12.95
CA ASN A 109 -33.61 8.05 -13.15
C ASN A 109 -34.09 8.76 -14.43
N CYS A 110 -33.82 10.04 -14.61
CA CYS A 110 -34.34 10.85 -15.72
C CYS A 110 -33.78 10.52 -17.12
N THR A 111 -32.61 9.87 -17.17
CA THR A 111 -31.92 9.40 -18.39
C THR A 111 -32.48 8.08 -18.92
N THR A 112 -33.29 7.37 -18.13
CA THR A 112 -33.82 6.04 -18.48
C THR A 112 -34.63 6.08 -19.76
N GLY A 113 -34.21 5.32 -20.78
CA GLY A 113 -34.91 5.24 -22.06
C GLY A 113 -34.63 6.42 -23.02
N LYS A 114 -33.71 7.32 -22.66
CA LYS A 114 -33.17 8.37 -23.54
C LYS A 114 -31.80 7.93 -24.05
N ASN A 115 -31.23 8.66 -25.01
CA ASN A 115 -29.87 8.42 -25.49
C ASN A 115 -28.88 9.12 -24.57
N GLU A 116 -28.15 8.39 -23.73
CA GLU A 116 -27.27 8.94 -22.71
C GLU A 116 -26.04 9.66 -23.32
N LEU A 117 -25.58 9.27 -24.51
CA LEU A 117 -24.56 10.01 -25.26
C LEU A 117 -25.07 11.37 -25.74
N ALA A 118 -26.34 11.46 -26.13
CA ALA A 118 -26.97 12.72 -26.52
C ALA A 118 -27.26 13.63 -25.31
N VAL A 119 -27.72 13.05 -24.19
CA VAL A 119 -27.95 13.81 -22.93
C VAL A 119 -26.64 14.33 -22.36
N SER A 120 -25.59 13.50 -22.31
CA SER A 120 -24.27 13.94 -21.83
C SER A 120 -23.64 15.00 -22.72
N ALA A 121 -23.61 14.82 -24.05
CA ALA A 121 -23.15 15.86 -24.97
C ALA A 121 -23.98 17.16 -24.87
N GLY A 122 -25.27 17.06 -24.58
CA GLY A 122 -26.12 18.21 -24.28
C GLY A 122 -25.69 18.93 -23.00
N LEU A 123 -25.46 18.19 -21.91
CA LEU A 123 -25.05 18.72 -20.59
C LEU A 123 -23.66 19.37 -20.67
N ASP A 124 -22.75 18.74 -21.39
CA ASP A 124 -21.40 19.25 -21.69
C ASP A 124 -21.47 20.57 -22.49
N SER A 125 -22.49 20.72 -23.34
CA SER A 125 -22.74 21.95 -24.11
C SER A 125 -23.45 23.08 -23.34
N ILE A 126 -23.78 22.92 -22.05
CA ILE A 126 -24.42 23.97 -21.23
C ILE A 126 -23.43 25.12 -20.97
N SER A 127 -23.43 26.06 -21.91
CA SER A 127 -22.38 27.04 -22.19
C SER A 127 -22.34 28.24 -21.24
N ALA A 128 -22.15 27.97 -19.95
CA ALA A 128 -21.97 28.97 -18.90
C ALA A 128 -20.80 28.68 -17.94
N GLY A 129 -20.03 27.61 -18.15
CA GLY A 129 -18.99 27.17 -17.21
C GLY A 129 -19.56 26.66 -15.87
N ARG A 130 -20.83 26.23 -15.87
CA ARG A 130 -21.55 25.66 -14.72
C ARG A 130 -21.45 24.14 -14.64
N ILE A 131 -21.25 23.50 -15.78
CA ILE A 131 -20.80 22.12 -15.92
C ILE A 131 -19.37 22.20 -16.44
N VAL A 132 -18.49 21.38 -15.88
CA VAL A 132 -17.06 21.26 -16.22
C VAL A 132 -16.86 20.16 -17.25
N TYR A 133 -17.61 19.06 -17.12
CA TYR A 133 -17.84 18.06 -18.16
C TYR A 133 -19.09 17.22 -17.86
N ALA A 134 -19.64 16.55 -18.88
CA ALA A 134 -20.60 15.47 -18.70
C ALA A 134 -20.37 14.32 -19.69
N HIS A 135 -20.46 13.07 -19.21
CA HIS A 135 -20.29 11.86 -20.03
C HIS A 135 -21.16 10.71 -19.49
N PRO A 136 -21.49 9.67 -20.29
CA PRO A 136 -22.14 8.46 -19.76
C PRO A 136 -21.28 7.83 -18.66
N ASN A 137 -21.90 7.06 -17.76
CA ASN A 137 -21.12 6.22 -16.84
C ASN A 137 -20.52 5.03 -17.61
N PHE A 138 -19.39 5.27 -18.28
CA PHE A 138 -18.72 4.28 -19.11
C PHE A 138 -18.36 3.01 -18.32
N VAL A 139 -18.53 1.87 -18.97
CA VAL A 139 -18.11 0.58 -18.41
C VAL A 139 -16.67 0.38 -18.86
N GLY A 140 -15.74 0.38 -17.92
CA GLY A 140 -14.42 -0.19 -18.16
C GLY A 140 -14.58 -1.69 -18.39
N THR A 141 -14.36 -2.15 -19.62
CA THR A 141 -13.99 -3.54 -19.86
C THR A 141 -12.54 -3.71 -19.48
N GLY A 142 -12.26 -4.71 -18.63
CA GLY A 142 -10.92 -5.26 -18.51
C GLY A 142 -10.43 -5.69 -19.89
N ASN A 143 -9.46 -4.96 -20.44
CA ASN A 143 -8.79 -5.29 -21.69
C ASN A 143 -7.29 -5.40 -21.41
N ALA A 144 -6.95 -6.18 -20.39
CA ALA A 144 -5.62 -6.69 -20.09
C ALA A 144 -5.11 -7.68 -21.17
N ASP A 145 -5.40 -7.40 -22.44
CA ASP A 145 -4.71 -8.02 -23.57
C ASP A 145 -3.25 -7.62 -23.48
N CYS A 146 -2.41 -8.63 -23.30
CA CYS A 146 -0.97 -8.45 -23.20
C CYS A 146 -0.41 -8.07 -24.58
N GLU A 147 -0.07 -6.79 -24.78
CA GLU A 147 0.36 -6.27 -26.10
C GLU A 147 1.76 -6.78 -26.54
N ASP A 148 2.48 -7.51 -25.67
CA ASP A 148 3.75 -8.16 -26.01
C ASP A 148 3.54 -9.33 -27.00
N PRO A 149 4.18 -9.33 -28.20
CA PRO A 149 4.10 -10.42 -29.17
C PRO A 149 4.56 -11.80 -28.68
N LEU A 150 5.23 -11.88 -27.53
CA LEU A 150 5.73 -13.10 -26.89
C LEU A 150 4.95 -13.47 -25.62
N CYS A 151 3.77 -12.88 -25.35
CA CYS A 151 3.10 -13.09 -24.07
C CYS A 151 2.68 -14.56 -23.78
N ASP A 152 2.47 -15.38 -24.82
CA ASP A 152 2.27 -16.84 -24.72
C ASP A 152 3.50 -17.59 -24.15
N GLU A 153 4.68 -16.95 -24.10
CA GLU A 153 5.92 -17.49 -23.49
C GLU A 153 6.16 -16.96 -22.06
N GLN A 154 5.31 -16.04 -21.56
CA GLN A 154 5.48 -15.36 -20.27
C GLN A 154 4.85 -16.13 -19.09
N HIS A 155 5.18 -17.42 -18.97
CA HIS A 155 4.61 -18.37 -18.02
C HIS A 155 4.70 -17.96 -16.52
N SER A 156 5.51 -16.96 -16.17
CA SER A 156 5.55 -16.42 -14.80
C SER A 156 4.38 -15.49 -14.47
N LEU A 157 3.69 -14.94 -15.47
CA LEU A 157 2.63 -13.93 -15.30
C LEU A 157 1.21 -14.53 -15.29
N TRP A 158 0.96 -15.53 -16.14
CA TRP A 158 -0.34 -16.19 -16.29
C TRP A 158 -0.18 -17.67 -16.67
N ASP A 159 -1.19 -18.48 -16.31
CA ASP A 159 -1.14 -19.94 -16.45
C ASP A 159 -1.49 -20.39 -17.88
N THR A 160 -0.51 -20.31 -18.80
CA THR A 160 -0.56 -20.98 -20.11
C THR A 160 -0.55 -22.50 -19.94
N PRO A 161 -1.48 -23.27 -20.54
CA PRO A 161 -1.45 -24.74 -20.48
C PRO A 161 -0.29 -25.36 -21.30
N ASN A 162 0.87 -25.55 -20.67
CA ASN A 162 2.05 -26.21 -21.25
C ASN A 162 2.56 -27.35 -20.33
N THR A 163 3.30 -28.32 -20.88
CA THR A 163 3.80 -29.51 -20.15
C THR A 163 5.05 -29.27 -19.29
N ASP A 164 5.68 -28.10 -19.40
CA ASP A 164 6.98 -27.81 -18.78
C ASP A 164 6.87 -27.17 -17.37
N TYR A 165 5.68 -26.67 -17.02
CA TYR A 165 5.37 -26.03 -15.74
C TYR A 165 4.12 -26.68 -15.12
N PRO A 166 3.98 -26.72 -13.79
CA PRO A 166 2.74 -27.17 -13.17
C PRO A 166 1.59 -26.19 -13.46
N GLU A 167 0.35 -26.67 -13.34
CA GLU A 167 -0.82 -25.80 -13.24
C GLU A 167 -0.65 -24.87 -12.02
N GLU A 168 -1.11 -23.61 -12.12
CA GLU A 168 -0.98 -22.58 -11.08
C GLU A 168 0.47 -22.13 -10.74
N ALA A 169 1.40 -22.24 -11.69
CA ALA A 169 2.79 -21.78 -11.51
C ALA A 169 3.00 -20.25 -11.58
N SER A 170 2.05 -19.49 -12.12
CA SER A 170 2.21 -18.04 -12.37
C SER A 170 1.79 -17.14 -11.20
N ILE A 171 2.19 -15.86 -11.23
CA ILE A 171 1.75 -14.85 -10.25
C ILE A 171 0.32 -14.32 -10.46
N ASN A 172 -0.42 -14.85 -11.44
CA ASN A 172 -1.80 -14.48 -11.76
C ASN A 172 -2.02 -12.95 -11.92
N ILE A 173 -1.26 -12.30 -12.81
CA ILE A 173 -1.25 -10.84 -12.94
C ILE A 173 -2.46 -10.27 -13.71
N LEU A 174 -3.07 -11.03 -14.62
CA LEU A 174 -4.08 -10.50 -15.54
C LEU A 174 -5.30 -9.89 -14.81
N PRO A 175 -5.88 -10.51 -13.76
CA PRO A 175 -6.96 -9.89 -12.98
C PRO A 175 -6.54 -8.61 -12.25
N ALA A 176 -5.26 -8.41 -11.94
CA ALA A 176 -4.77 -7.18 -11.32
C ALA A 176 -4.66 -6.03 -12.33
N TRP A 177 -4.32 -6.31 -13.60
CA TRP A 177 -4.29 -5.29 -14.67
C TRP A 177 -5.69 -4.74 -15.01
N ASP A 178 -6.75 -5.52 -14.81
CA ASP A 178 -8.14 -5.03 -14.91
C ASP A 178 -8.49 -3.96 -13.85
N HIS A 179 -7.70 -3.85 -12.76
CA HIS A 179 -7.82 -2.82 -11.74
C HIS A 179 -6.78 -1.69 -11.89
N SER A 180 -5.52 -2.03 -12.19
CA SER A 180 -4.46 -1.06 -12.47
C SER A 180 -3.23 -1.69 -13.13
N THR A 181 -2.72 -1.05 -14.18
CA THR A 181 -1.41 -1.34 -14.79
C THR A 181 -0.27 -0.47 -14.22
N GLY A 182 -0.54 0.28 -13.15
CA GLY A 182 0.33 1.33 -12.61
C GLY A 182 -0.23 2.74 -12.82
N LYS A 183 0.45 3.74 -12.25
CA LYS A 183 0.11 5.18 -12.37
C LYS A 183 1.41 5.97 -12.60
N PRO A 184 1.47 6.97 -13.51
CA PRO A 184 2.71 7.68 -13.84
C PRO A 184 3.40 8.38 -12.66
N GLU A 185 2.68 8.64 -11.58
CA GLU A 185 3.19 9.24 -10.34
C GLU A 185 3.92 8.24 -9.43
N VAL A 186 3.77 6.92 -9.67
CA VAL A 186 4.40 5.85 -8.88
C VAL A 186 5.74 5.47 -9.51
N LYS A 187 6.83 5.79 -8.81
CA LYS A 187 8.21 5.60 -9.29
C LYS A 187 8.84 4.39 -8.58
N VAL A 188 9.47 3.49 -9.34
CA VAL A 188 10.18 2.32 -8.79
C VAL A 188 11.68 2.48 -9.02
N GLY A 189 12.46 2.50 -7.94
CA GLY A 189 13.93 2.55 -8.00
C GLY A 189 14.54 1.16 -8.08
N LEU A 190 15.22 0.82 -9.18
CA LEU A 190 15.98 -0.41 -9.31
C LEU A 190 17.46 -0.18 -8.96
N PHE A 191 17.94 -0.88 -7.93
CA PHE A 191 19.36 -0.96 -7.59
C PHE A 191 19.94 -2.29 -8.09
N ASP A 192 20.62 -2.26 -9.24
CA ASP A 192 21.20 -3.43 -9.89
C ASP A 192 22.48 -3.05 -10.67
N SER A 193 23.04 -4.00 -11.43
CA SER A 193 24.12 -3.85 -12.40
C SER A 193 23.95 -2.72 -13.44
N GLY A 194 22.71 -2.26 -13.68
CA GLY A 194 22.38 -1.23 -14.67
C GLY A 194 21.39 -1.74 -15.73
N ILE A 195 20.88 -0.83 -16.56
CA ILE A 195 19.78 -1.11 -17.49
C ILE A 195 20.11 -0.67 -18.92
N PHE A 196 19.78 -1.50 -19.92
CA PHE A 196 19.74 -1.07 -21.32
C PHE A 196 18.46 -0.25 -21.58
N TYR A 197 18.44 0.98 -21.09
CA TYR A 197 17.28 1.88 -21.16
C TYR A 197 16.77 2.19 -22.59
N GLN A 198 17.56 1.88 -23.63
CA GLN A 198 17.19 2.07 -25.04
C GLN A 198 16.45 0.86 -25.63
N HIS A 199 16.09 -0.15 -24.83
CA HIS A 199 15.18 -1.22 -25.25
C HIS A 199 13.82 -0.63 -25.64
N GLU A 200 13.11 -1.29 -26.56
CA GLU A 200 11.87 -0.73 -27.11
C GLU A 200 10.71 -0.76 -26.10
N ASP A 201 10.67 -1.76 -25.21
CA ASP A 201 9.73 -1.87 -24.08
C ASP A 201 9.83 -0.67 -23.11
N PHE A 202 11.02 -0.08 -22.97
CA PHE A 202 11.22 1.14 -22.18
C PHE A 202 10.88 2.43 -22.96
N GLY A 203 10.21 2.31 -24.10
CA GLY A 203 9.90 3.41 -25.01
C GLY A 203 11.16 4.11 -25.54
N TYR A 204 12.24 3.36 -25.75
CA TYR A 204 13.58 3.87 -26.06
C TYR A 204 14.14 4.84 -25.00
N GLY A 205 13.65 4.73 -23.76
CA GLY A 205 14.07 5.50 -22.59
C GLY A 205 13.02 6.47 -22.04
N SER A 206 11.83 6.54 -22.62
CA SER A 206 10.79 7.49 -22.18
C SER A 206 10.22 7.22 -20.79
N VAL A 207 10.40 5.99 -20.26
CA VAL A 207 9.93 5.61 -18.91
C VAL A 207 10.98 5.76 -17.81
N VAL A 208 12.23 6.12 -18.15
CA VAL A 208 13.35 6.22 -17.20
C VAL A 208 13.65 7.68 -16.90
N GLU A 209 13.07 8.22 -15.82
CA GLU A 209 13.27 9.62 -15.43
C GLU A 209 14.68 9.91 -14.87
N GLU A 210 15.15 9.09 -13.93
CA GLU A 210 16.39 9.33 -13.19
C GLU A 210 17.25 8.06 -13.08
N SER A 211 18.58 8.23 -13.00
CA SER A 211 19.53 7.13 -12.83
C SER A 211 20.88 7.61 -12.28
N TRP A 212 21.53 6.77 -11.46
CA TRP A 212 22.83 7.04 -10.87
C TRP A 212 23.74 5.81 -10.92
N ASP A 213 24.96 6.00 -11.44
CA ASP A 213 26.01 4.98 -11.47
C ASP A 213 26.90 5.12 -10.21
N PHE A 214 26.82 4.15 -9.30
CA PHE A 214 27.65 4.10 -8.09
C PHE A 214 29.08 3.59 -8.33
N VAL A 215 29.38 2.98 -9.48
CA VAL A 215 30.71 2.49 -9.86
C VAL A 215 31.54 3.62 -10.47
N ASN A 216 30.94 4.41 -11.37
CA ASN A 216 31.60 5.54 -12.03
C ASN A 216 31.32 6.90 -11.37
N GLY A 217 30.33 6.99 -10.47
CA GLY A 217 30.01 8.19 -9.69
C GLY A 217 29.31 9.29 -10.50
N SER A 218 28.39 8.91 -11.39
CA SER A 218 27.76 9.81 -12.36
C SER A 218 26.25 9.65 -12.46
N SER A 219 25.53 10.76 -12.53
CA SER A 219 24.14 10.80 -12.98
C SER A 219 24.05 10.55 -14.49
N GLN A 220 23.04 9.78 -14.89
CA GLN A 220 22.77 9.28 -16.24
C GLN A 220 23.79 8.28 -16.82
N ASN A 221 23.23 7.32 -17.56
CA ASN A 221 23.90 6.57 -18.62
C ASN A 221 25.02 5.60 -18.20
N VAL A 222 24.63 4.56 -17.44
CA VAL A 222 25.25 3.23 -17.54
C VAL A 222 24.97 2.67 -18.95
N ILE A 223 25.79 3.06 -19.93
CA ILE A 223 25.67 2.61 -21.32
C ILE A 223 26.38 1.27 -21.48
N THR A 224 25.63 0.25 -21.89
CA THR A 224 26.17 -0.83 -22.73
C THR A 224 25.30 -0.99 -23.97
N THR A 225 25.88 -0.78 -25.15
CA THR A 225 25.25 -1.13 -26.44
C THR A 225 25.38 -2.64 -26.73
N SER A 226 25.14 -3.46 -25.70
CA SER A 226 25.35 -4.92 -25.71
C SER A 226 24.63 -5.55 -24.52
N GLU A 227 23.69 -6.45 -24.78
CA GLU A 227 22.87 -7.14 -23.78
C GLU A 227 23.69 -8.03 -22.82
N ASP A 228 24.78 -8.61 -23.33
CA ASP A 228 25.56 -9.70 -22.69
C ASP A 228 26.13 -9.39 -21.29
N LEU A 229 26.40 -8.12 -20.96
CA LEU A 229 27.10 -7.75 -19.72
C LEU A 229 26.18 -7.22 -18.61
N LEU A 230 25.03 -6.62 -18.96
CA LEU A 230 24.08 -6.00 -18.01
C LEU A 230 22.67 -6.61 -18.10
N SER A 231 22.59 -7.86 -18.54
CA SER A 231 21.31 -8.56 -18.72
C SER A 231 20.51 -8.76 -17.42
N HIS A 232 21.15 -8.74 -16.25
CA HIS A 232 20.46 -8.90 -14.96
C HIS A 232 19.58 -7.68 -14.65
N GLY A 233 20.16 -6.48 -14.57
CA GLY A 233 19.41 -5.26 -14.27
C GLY A 233 18.47 -4.88 -15.41
N THR A 234 18.86 -5.12 -16.66
CA THR A 234 17.97 -4.92 -17.82
C THR A 234 16.71 -5.80 -17.72
N ARG A 235 16.84 -7.08 -17.38
CA ARG A 235 15.68 -7.95 -17.08
C ARG A 235 14.96 -7.53 -15.80
N GLY A 236 15.67 -7.00 -14.80
CA GLY A 236 15.10 -6.48 -13.55
C GLY A 236 14.12 -5.33 -13.80
N ALA A 237 14.56 -4.29 -14.52
CA ALA A 237 13.71 -3.19 -14.98
C ALA A 237 12.68 -3.68 -15.99
N GLY A 238 13.05 -4.70 -16.77
CA GLY A 238 12.14 -5.57 -17.48
C GLY A 238 10.99 -6.00 -16.56
N ILE A 239 11.15 -6.87 -15.56
CA ILE A 239 10.00 -7.37 -14.77
C ILE A 239 9.15 -6.26 -14.14
N ILE A 240 9.75 -5.10 -13.82
CA ILE A 240 9.04 -3.91 -13.31
C ILE A 240 8.11 -3.28 -14.38
N GLY A 241 8.37 -3.50 -15.68
CA GLY A 241 7.44 -3.35 -16.81
C GLY A 241 8.06 -3.84 -18.15
N GLY A 242 7.97 -5.14 -18.47
CA GLY A 242 8.83 -5.79 -19.51
C GLY A 242 9.65 -7.08 -19.19
N HIS A 243 9.31 -7.94 -18.20
CA HIS A 243 9.65 -9.41 -18.15
C HIS A 243 11.17 -9.85 -18.02
N THR A 244 11.66 -11.08 -17.66
CA THR A 244 11.32 -12.20 -16.72
C THR A 244 12.60 -12.69 -15.94
N GLY A 245 12.51 -13.62 -14.95
CA GLY A 245 13.67 -14.26 -14.26
C GLY A 245 13.36 -14.96 -12.91
N THR A 246 14.35 -15.50 -12.16
CA THR A 246 14.14 -15.86 -10.72
C THR A 246 14.33 -14.65 -9.81
N SER A 247 15.24 -13.76 -10.19
CA SER A 247 15.27 -12.35 -9.77
C SER A 247 14.01 -11.57 -10.22
N ALA A 248 12.97 -12.23 -10.76
CA ALA A 248 11.63 -11.69 -10.93
C ALA A 248 10.74 -11.84 -9.72
N ALA A 249 10.98 -12.82 -8.84
CA ALA A 249 10.17 -12.97 -7.63
C ALA A 249 10.21 -11.69 -6.77
N ALA A 250 11.36 -11.03 -6.70
CA ALA A 250 11.53 -9.74 -6.03
C ALA A 250 10.70 -8.60 -6.69
N PRO A 251 10.89 -8.22 -7.97
CA PRO A 251 10.09 -7.17 -8.61
C PRO A 251 8.62 -7.55 -8.85
N HIS A 252 8.23 -8.82 -8.93
CA HIS A 252 6.81 -9.20 -8.83
C HIS A 252 6.25 -8.85 -7.45
N ALA A 253 6.97 -9.17 -6.37
CA ALA A 253 6.61 -8.76 -5.02
C ALA A 253 6.62 -7.22 -4.86
N THR A 254 7.61 -6.52 -5.42
CA THR A 254 7.64 -5.04 -5.46
C THR A 254 6.47 -4.46 -6.26
N GLY A 255 6.09 -5.08 -7.38
CA GLY A 255 4.96 -4.66 -8.21
C GLY A 255 3.62 -4.82 -7.49
N VAL A 256 3.40 -5.95 -6.81
CA VAL A 256 2.21 -6.14 -5.96
C VAL A 256 2.22 -5.19 -4.76
N ALA A 257 3.36 -5.00 -4.09
CA ALA A 257 3.50 -4.03 -3.01
C ALA A 257 3.19 -2.58 -3.47
N ALA A 258 3.68 -2.19 -4.65
CA ALA A 258 3.38 -0.89 -5.26
C ALA A 258 1.91 -0.76 -5.66
N LEU A 259 1.30 -1.82 -6.22
CA LEU A 259 -0.12 -1.88 -6.55
C LEU A 259 -0.99 -1.66 -5.29
N LEU A 260 -0.74 -2.42 -4.22
CA LEU A 260 -1.43 -2.30 -2.93
C LEU A 260 -1.27 -0.90 -2.33
N ALA A 261 -0.04 -0.36 -2.32
CA ALA A 261 0.23 1.00 -1.85
C ALA A 261 -0.46 2.08 -2.71
N SER A 262 -0.68 1.82 -4.00
CA SER A 262 -1.38 2.74 -4.91
C SER A 262 -2.91 2.66 -4.87
N ALA A 263 -3.45 1.62 -4.21
CA ALA A 263 -4.87 1.31 -4.13
C ALA A 263 -5.47 1.47 -2.72
N SER A 264 -4.64 1.53 -1.66
CA SER A 264 -5.13 1.80 -0.31
C SER A 264 -5.47 3.29 -0.13
N GLU A 265 -6.73 3.64 -0.35
CA GLU A 265 -7.24 5.01 -0.20
C GLU A 265 -7.43 5.44 1.27
N GLN A 266 -7.52 4.47 2.20
CA GLN A 266 -7.92 4.74 3.59
C GLN A 266 -6.75 5.03 4.54
N VAL A 267 -5.59 4.43 4.28
CA VAL A 267 -4.37 4.59 5.09
C VAL A 267 -3.16 4.33 4.20
N ARG A 268 -2.07 5.08 4.42
CA ARG A 268 -0.80 4.80 3.74
C ARG A 268 -0.22 3.51 4.31
N LEU A 269 -0.24 2.44 3.53
CA LEU A 269 0.40 1.18 3.90
C LEU A 269 1.91 1.39 4.09
N SER A 270 2.42 0.86 5.20
CA SER A 270 3.83 0.69 5.50
C SER A 270 4.38 -0.56 4.80
N VAL A 271 5.72 -0.72 4.76
CA VAL A 271 6.36 -1.91 4.16
C VAL A 271 5.90 -3.19 4.88
N GLU A 272 5.65 -3.06 6.18
CA GLU A 272 5.13 -4.05 7.11
C GLU A 272 3.72 -4.52 6.75
N ASP A 273 2.80 -3.59 6.47
CA ASP A 273 1.44 -3.93 6.08
C ASP A 273 1.46 -4.63 4.72
N LEU A 274 2.24 -4.11 3.77
CA LEU A 274 2.40 -4.70 2.44
C LEU A 274 2.92 -6.14 2.51
N GLU A 275 4.00 -6.35 3.27
CA GLU A 275 4.57 -7.66 3.53
C GLU A 275 3.55 -8.59 4.20
N HIS A 276 2.91 -8.17 5.29
CA HIS A 276 1.98 -9.02 6.05
C HIS A 276 0.72 -9.35 5.23
N ILE A 277 0.16 -8.40 4.49
CA ILE A 277 -0.98 -8.63 3.59
C ILE A 277 -0.60 -9.64 2.50
N MET A 278 0.54 -9.45 1.82
CA MET A 278 1.00 -10.36 0.77
C MET A 278 1.28 -11.77 1.30
N GLN A 279 1.77 -11.90 2.54
CA GLN A 279 1.91 -13.19 3.23
C GLN A 279 0.55 -13.78 3.63
N TYR A 280 -0.39 -12.95 4.07
CA TYR A 280 -1.73 -13.36 4.50
C TYR A 280 -2.52 -13.95 3.33
N THR A 281 -2.51 -13.28 2.18
CA THR A 281 -3.33 -13.63 0.99
C THR A 281 -2.61 -14.52 -0.03
N ALA A 282 -1.37 -14.94 0.22
CA ALA A 282 -0.67 -15.91 -0.62
C ALA A 282 -1.39 -17.28 -0.64
N ASP A 283 -1.45 -17.91 -1.82
CA ASP A 283 -2.06 -19.23 -2.01
C ASP A 283 -1.11 -20.32 -1.50
N ASP A 284 -1.56 -21.13 -0.55
CA ASP A 284 -0.77 -22.23 -0.02
C ASP A 284 -0.62 -23.36 -1.05
N LEU A 285 0.61 -23.70 -1.42
CA LEU A 285 0.89 -24.71 -2.44
C LEU A 285 1.20 -26.10 -1.87
N GLU A 286 1.46 -26.24 -0.56
CA GLU A 286 2.08 -27.48 -0.03
C GLU A 286 1.61 -27.91 1.35
N SER A 287 2.05 -27.20 2.39
CA SER A 287 1.83 -27.54 3.80
C SER A 287 1.26 -26.31 4.48
N PRO A 288 0.04 -26.38 5.06
CA PRO A 288 -0.64 -25.22 5.62
C PRO A 288 0.29 -24.29 6.42
N PHE A 289 0.25 -23.01 6.02
CA PHE A 289 0.99 -21.89 6.60
C PHE A 289 2.48 -21.87 6.21
N TYR A 290 3.38 -21.43 7.09
CA TYR A 290 4.78 -21.22 6.70
C TYR A 290 5.55 -22.54 6.53
N ASP A 291 6.09 -22.76 5.34
CA ASP A 291 6.93 -23.91 4.98
C ASP A 291 8.33 -23.48 4.48
N GLN A 292 9.34 -24.34 4.61
CA GLN A 292 10.72 -24.03 4.23
C GLN A 292 11.00 -24.01 2.70
N ARG A 293 10.04 -24.45 1.87
CA ARG A 293 10.18 -24.58 0.41
C ARG A 293 9.41 -23.53 -0.39
N THR A 294 8.22 -23.12 0.07
CA THR A 294 7.36 -22.10 -0.56
C THR A 294 7.09 -20.89 0.34
N ALA A 295 7.68 -20.84 1.54
CA ALA A 295 7.45 -19.79 2.54
C ALA A 295 5.96 -19.70 2.91
N TRP A 296 5.29 -18.60 2.58
CA TRP A 296 3.85 -18.41 2.84
C TRP A 296 2.95 -18.82 1.67
N GLY A 297 3.52 -19.41 0.61
CA GLY A 297 2.83 -19.81 -0.60
C GLY A 297 3.09 -18.89 -1.80
N ARG A 298 2.27 -19.05 -2.84
CA ARG A 298 2.30 -18.28 -4.09
C ARG A 298 1.75 -16.87 -3.87
N LEU A 299 2.48 -15.86 -4.30
CA LEU A 299 2.00 -14.47 -4.28
C LEU A 299 0.74 -14.31 -5.16
N ASN A 300 -0.39 -14.01 -4.54
CA ASN A 300 -1.68 -13.78 -5.22
C ASN A 300 -2.03 -12.28 -5.19
N ALA A 301 -1.79 -11.59 -6.32
CA ALA A 301 -2.02 -10.16 -6.45
C ALA A 301 -3.50 -9.77 -6.33
N GLY A 302 -4.40 -10.60 -6.87
CA GLY A 302 -5.85 -10.36 -6.83
C GLY A 302 -6.41 -10.46 -5.41
N ALA A 303 -6.10 -11.55 -4.70
CA ALA A 303 -6.53 -11.74 -3.32
C ALA A 303 -5.97 -10.67 -2.37
N ALA A 304 -4.72 -10.23 -2.59
CA ALA A 304 -4.13 -9.12 -1.83
C ALA A 304 -4.89 -7.80 -2.04
N LEU A 305 -5.28 -7.51 -3.29
CA LEU A 305 -5.99 -6.29 -3.66
C LEU A 305 -7.44 -6.28 -3.17
N GLU A 306 -8.14 -7.41 -3.30
CA GLU A 306 -9.49 -7.62 -2.75
C GLU A 306 -9.48 -7.45 -1.22
N PHE A 307 -8.50 -8.05 -0.53
CA PHE A 307 -8.35 -7.96 0.92
C PHE A 307 -8.24 -6.51 1.42
N ILE A 308 -7.49 -5.63 0.75
CA ILE A 308 -7.37 -4.21 1.15
C ILE A 308 -8.56 -3.33 0.72
N GLN A 309 -9.44 -3.83 -0.14
CA GLN A 309 -10.70 -3.15 -0.50
C GLN A 309 -11.82 -3.52 0.48
N GLU A 310 -11.91 -4.78 0.91
CA GLU A 310 -12.91 -5.24 1.88
C GLU A 310 -12.54 -4.90 3.33
N ASN A 311 -11.25 -4.90 3.68
CA ASN A 311 -10.77 -4.75 5.06
C ASN A 311 -10.07 -3.40 5.31
N ARG A 312 -9.91 -3.05 6.58
CA ARG A 312 -9.37 -1.75 7.02
C ARG A 312 -8.14 -1.95 7.90
N VAL A 313 -6.96 -1.59 7.40
CA VAL A 313 -5.73 -1.51 8.21
C VAL A 313 -5.84 -0.32 9.16
N LEU A 314 -5.44 -0.50 10.42
CA LEU A 314 -5.49 0.52 11.47
C LEU A 314 -4.13 0.59 12.19
N HIS A 315 -3.47 1.73 12.10
CA HIS A 315 -2.20 1.97 12.81
C HIS A 315 -2.43 2.60 14.18
N PHE A 316 -1.64 2.17 15.16
CA PHE A 316 -1.68 2.67 16.53
C PHE A 316 -0.26 2.98 17.02
N SER A 317 -0.10 4.11 17.69
CA SER A 317 1.15 4.51 18.36
C SER A 317 0.89 4.69 19.84
N ALA A 318 1.78 4.19 20.69
CA ALA A 318 1.65 4.26 22.14
C ALA A 318 3.00 4.51 22.82
N GLU A 319 3.00 5.38 23.83
CA GLU A 319 4.13 5.54 24.75
C GLU A 319 4.11 4.39 25.78
N PRO A 320 5.27 3.91 26.28
CA PRO A 320 5.31 2.83 27.25
C PRO A 320 4.71 3.22 28.61
N ASP A 321 3.90 2.33 29.18
CA ASP A 321 3.33 2.48 30.53
C ASP A 321 4.42 2.41 31.61
N VAL A 322 5.44 1.58 31.37
CA VAL A 322 6.55 1.34 32.30
C VAL A 322 7.87 1.36 31.54
N VAL A 323 8.83 2.10 32.08
CA VAL A 323 10.23 2.12 31.65
C VAL A 323 11.08 1.62 32.82
N GLU A 324 11.65 0.43 32.68
CA GLU A 324 12.40 -0.27 33.72
C GLU A 324 13.87 -0.39 33.32
N TYR A 325 14.77 0.07 34.19
CA TYR A 325 16.19 -0.28 34.10
C TYR A 325 16.34 -1.71 34.61
N TRP A 326 16.72 -2.64 33.72
CA TRP A 326 16.76 -4.09 33.98
C TRP A 326 17.73 -4.52 35.11
N CYS A 327 18.53 -3.60 35.63
CA CYS A 327 19.57 -3.84 36.62
C CYS A 327 19.25 -3.18 37.98
N ASP A 328 18.71 -3.95 38.93
CA ASP A 328 18.68 -3.52 40.34
C ASP A 328 20.11 -3.46 40.92
N HIS A 329 20.37 -2.48 41.77
CA HIS A 329 21.70 -1.98 42.14
C HIS A 329 22.52 -2.87 43.10
N SER A 330 22.15 -4.14 43.28
CA SER A 330 22.76 -5.00 44.30
C SER A 330 23.98 -5.79 43.82
N LEU A 331 25.17 -5.23 44.10
CA LEU A 331 26.51 -5.86 44.08
C LEU A 331 27.09 -6.14 42.66
N LEU A 332 27.73 -5.16 41.99
CA LEU A 332 29.14 -4.82 42.25
C LEU A 332 29.58 -3.53 41.51
N ASN A 333 30.36 -2.68 42.19
CA ASN A 333 31.25 -1.63 41.63
C ASN A 333 30.86 -0.90 40.32
N SER A 334 29.82 -0.07 40.40
CA SER A 334 29.78 1.28 39.78
C SER A 334 29.74 1.43 38.25
N VAL A 335 29.59 0.36 37.46
CA VAL A 335 29.22 0.47 36.04
C VAL A 335 27.99 -0.40 35.76
N CYS A 336 26.87 0.23 35.40
CA CYS A 336 25.59 -0.43 35.19
C CYS A 336 25.41 -0.87 33.72
N GLY A 337 26.30 -1.70 33.22
CA GLY A 337 26.19 -2.27 31.87
C GLY A 337 27.04 -3.52 31.68
N ILE A 338 26.70 -4.32 30.68
CA ILE A 338 27.46 -5.53 30.35
C ILE A 338 28.84 -5.11 29.83
N GLU A 339 29.91 -5.50 30.53
CA GLU A 339 31.30 -5.32 30.07
C GLU A 339 31.64 -6.40 29.04
N MET A 340 31.58 -6.05 27.75
CA MET A 340 31.94 -6.94 26.66
C MET A 340 33.39 -6.71 26.22
N GLN A 341 34.19 -7.77 26.14
CA GLN A 341 35.46 -7.77 25.41
C GLN A 341 35.23 -8.39 24.04
N GLY A 342 35.45 -7.63 22.96
CA GLY A 342 35.27 -8.11 21.59
C GLY A 342 36.09 -7.32 20.58
N ASN A 343 36.61 -8.02 19.56
CA ASN A 343 37.41 -7.42 18.48
C ASN A 343 36.55 -6.88 17.32
N TYR A 344 35.24 -7.12 17.35
CA TYR A 344 34.29 -6.71 16.33
C TYR A 344 33.01 -6.17 16.96
N LEU A 345 32.46 -5.11 16.38
CA LEU A 345 31.05 -4.75 16.52
C LEU A 345 30.34 -5.09 15.21
N TYR A 346 29.10 -5.58 15.31
CA TYR A 346 28.23 -5.80 14.16
C TYR A 346 27.15 -4.71 14.15
N ASP A 347 26.83 -4.20 12.97
CA ASP A 347 25.58 -3.46 12.74
C ASP A 347 24.48 -4.39 12.21
N ASP A 348 23.28 -3.84 12.03
CA ASP A 348 22.08 -4.59 11.62
C ASP A 348 22.15 -5.06 10.15
N SER A 349 23.11 -4.56 9.35
CA SER A 349 23.44 -5.11 8.03
C SER A 349 24.36 -6.34 8.10
N GLY A 350 24.81 -6.72 9.31
CA GLY A 350 25.76 -7.78 9.55
C GLY A 350 27.22 -7.37 9.28
N PHE A 351 27.50 -6.09 9.05
CA PHE A 351 28.84 -5.62 8.73
C PHE A 351 29.72 -5.56 9.99
N ALA A 352 30.90 -6.18 9.92
CA ALA A 352 31.79 -6.37 11.07
C ALA A 352 32.86 -5.27 11.15
N ILE A 353 32.62 -4.26 11.97
CA ILE A 353 33.62 -3.20 12.25
C ILE A 353 34.67 -3.79 13.20
N ASN A 354 35.91 -3.99 12.72
CA ASN A 354 37.02 -4.40 13.57
C ASN A 354 37.45 -3.24 14.48
N THR A 355 37.42 -3.48 15.79
CA THR A 355 37.72 -2.47 16.83
C THR A 355 38.89 -2.86 17.74
N GLY A 356 39.40 -4.10 17.62
CA GLY A 356 40.44 -4.66 18.50
C GLY A 356 39.93 -4.99 19.91
N ASP A 357 40.75 -5.67 20.72
CA ASP A 357 40.41 -5.98 22.12
C ASP A 357 40.15 -4.72 22.95
N GLN A 358 38.88 -4.32 23.05
CA GLN A 358 38.38 -3.19 23.84
C GLN A 358 37.22 -3.64 24.73
N PHE A 359 37.01 -2.90 25.82
CA PHE A 359 35.86 -3.07 26.70
C PHE A 359 34.76 -2.09 26.33
N TYR A 360 33.54 -2.59 26.17
CA TYR A 360 32.34 -1.80 25.93
C TYR A 360 31.37 -1.94 27.10
N ARG A 361 30.67 -0.87 27.42
CA ARG A 361 29.54 -0.86 28.35
C ARG A 361 28.24 -0.79 27.54
N ILE A 362 27.28 -1.65 27.85
CA ILE A 362 25.92 -1.58 27.29
C ILE A 362 24.90 -1.33 28.42
N ASP A 363 24.24 -0.18 28.39
CA ASP A 363 23.03 0.07 29.20
C ASP A 363 21.82 -0.56 28.52
N VAL A 364 20.99 -1.29 29.28
CA VAL A 364 19.74 -1.90 28.82
C VAL A 364 18.55 -1.29 29.56
N VAL A 365 17.56 -0.81 28.82
CA VAL A 365 16.29 -0.32 29.35
C VAL A 365 15.15 -1.13 28.72
N ARG A 366 14.29 -1.72 29.56
CA ARG A 366 13.06 -2.40 29.16
C ARG A 366 11.91 -1.38 29.15
N HIS A 367 11.05 -1.51 28.16
CA HIS A 367 9.81 -0.75 28.00
C HIS A 367 8.66 -1.75 27.87
N THR A 368 7.51 -1.46 28.49
CA THR A 368 6.31 -2.30 28.34
C THR A 368 5.04 -1.46 28.13
N TRP A 369 4.09 -2.03 27.38
CA TRP A 369 2.81 -1.42 27.03
C TRP A 369 1.67 -2.39 27.31
N ASN A 370 0.56 -1.90 27.88
CA ASN A 370 -0.68 -2.64 28.02
C ASN A 370 -1.65 -2.17 26.92
N ILE A 371 -1.60 -2.84 25.77
CA ILE A 371 -2.47 -2.52 24.64
C ILE A 371 -3.89 -3.00 24.96
N GLY A 372 -4.86 -2.08 24.86
CA GLY A 372 -6.28 -2.36 25.05
C GLY A 372 -7.11 -1.51 24.10
N LEU A 373 -7.50 -2.09 22.96
CA LEU A 373 -8.19 -1.40 21.87
C LEU A 373 -9.61 -1.94 21.71
N ASP A 374 -10.58 -1.04 21.61
CA ASP A 374 -11.97 -1.33 21.23
C ASP A 374 -12.15 -0.88 19.77
N ILE A 375 -11.97 -1.82 18.84
CA ILE A 375 -12.01 -1.54 17.40
C ILE A 375 -13.44 -1.15 16.96
N CYS A 376 -14.48 -1.62 17.66
CA CYS A 376 -15.86 -1.16 17.40
C CYS A 376 -16.02 0.33 17.71
N ALA A 377 -15.55 0.77 18.88
CA ALA A 377 -15.61 2.18 19.29
C ALA A 377 -14.74 3.09 18.41
N LEU A 378 -13.57 2.60 17.98
CA LEU A 378 -12.64 3.34 17.12
C LEU A 378 -13.16 3.49 15.68
N THR A 379 -13.72 2.42 15.10
CA THR A 379 -14.28 2.45 13.74
C THR A 379 -15.70 3.03 13.65
N ASN A 380 -16.41 3.10 14.78
CA ASN A 380 -17.85 3.33 14.89
C ASN A 380 -18.75 2.24 14.27
N ASP A 381 -18.21 1.05 13.97
CA ASP A 381 -18.99 -0.12 13.56
C ASP A 381 -19.07 -1.18 14.68
N PRO A 382 -20.25 -1.43 15.28
CA PRO A 382 -20.41 -2.46 16.31
C PRO A 382 -20.29 -3.91 15.79
N ASN A 383 -20.11 -4.10 14.48
CA ASN A 383 -19.89 -5.39 13.83
C ASN A 383 -18.46 -5.55 13.29
N ALA A 384 -17.56 -4.59 13.54
CA ALA A 384 -16.16 -4.70 13.17
C ALA A 384 -15.55 -5.98 13.76
N LEU A 385 -14.68 -6.65 13.01
CA LEU A 385 -13.94 -7.83 13.44
C LEU A 385 -12.47 -7.66 13.11
N ILE A 386 -11.61 -8.28 13.91
CA ILE A 386 -10.19 -8.42 13.60
C ILE A 386 -10.05 -9.66 12.73
N VAL A 387 -9.39 -9.52 11.58
CA VAL A 387 -9.26 -10.57 10.56
C VAL A 387 -8.17 -11.55 10.99
N ASP A 388 -8.50 -12.38 11.97
CA ASP A 388 -7.55 -13.20 12.71
C ASP A 388 -7.70 -14.70 12.39
N SER A 389 -6.58 -15.41 12.30
CA SER A 389 -6.53 -16.86 12.21
C SER A 389 -5.43 -17.43 13.09
N ALA A 390 -5.50 -18.73 13.38
CA ALA A 390 -4.61 -19.38 14.35
C ALA A 390 -3.11 -19.35 13.99
N GLU A 391 -2.77 -19.16 12.71
CA GLU A 391 -1.37 -19.20 12.22
C GLU A 391 -1.01 -18.05 11.25
N LYS A 392 -2.01 -17.35 10.69
CA LYS A 392 -1.86 -16.01 10.07
C LYS A 392 -2.63 -14.99 10.94
N PRO A 393 -1.98 -14.25 11.86
CA PRO A 393 -2.67 -13.36 12.80
C PRO A 393 -3.17 -12.07 12.14
N GLY A 394 -4.27 -11.53 12.65
CA GLY A 394 -4.89 -10.27 12.20
C GLY A 394 -4.22 -9.01 12.76
N TYR A 395 -3.02 -9.16 13.31
CA TYR A 395 -2.23 -8.13 13.97
C TYR A 395 -0.75 -8.42 13.75
N TRP A 396 0.05 -7.37 13.60
CA TRP A 396 1.50 -7.42 13.52
C TRP A 396 2.07 -6.27 14.36
N VAL A 397 3.28 -6.46 14.88
CA VAL A 397 4.04 -5.43 15.59
C VAL A 397 5.43 -5.39 14.97
N ARG A 398 5.94 -4.18 14.73
CA ARG A 398 7.19 -3.97 14.00
C ARG A 398 8.00 -2.84 14.58
N ASN A 399 9.29 -2.89 14.25
CA ASN A 399 10.34 -2.14 14.91
C ASN A 399 11.07 -1.14 13.99
N SER A 400 10.76 -1.14 12.69
CA SER A 400 11.47 -0.41 11.63
C SER A 400 11.54 1.11 11.85
N ALA A 401 10.51 1.71 12.46
CA ALA A 401 10.47 3.14 12.80
C ALA A 401 10.80 3.44 14.29
N SER A 402 11.49 2.54 14.98
CA SER A 402 11.61 2.54 16.45
C SER A 402 13.05 2.30 16.93
N THR A 403 13.41 2.85 18.10
CA THR A 403 14.70 2.58 18.78
C THR A 403 14.61 1.46 19.82
N LEU A 404 13.51 0.72 19.82
CA LEU A 404 13.29 -0.50 20.60
C LEU A 404 13.86 -1.69 19.82
N TRP A 405 13.88 -2.86 20.45
CA TRP A 405 14.44 -4.12 19.96
C TRP A 405 13.92 -5.28 20.80
N GLY A 406 14.12 -6.51 20.33
CA GLY A 406 13.99 -7.72 21.13
C GLY A 406 15.17 -7.92 22.09
N MET A 407 14.98 -8.76 23.11
CA MET A 407 16.05 -9.13 24.04
C MET A 407 17.17 -9.90 23.29
N PRO A 408 18.47 -9.67 23.57
CA PRO A 408 19.54 -10.34 22.85
C PRO A 408 19.70 -11.77 23.36
N GLU A 409 19.90 -12.72 22.46
CA GLU A 409 20.00 -14.15 22.79
C GLU A 409 21.10 -14.43 23.81
N ASP A 410 22.25 -13.75 23.70
CA ASP A 410 23.40 -13.82 24.62
C ASP A 410 23.12 -13.33 26.06
N LEU A 411 21.99 -12.68 26.32
CA LEU A 411 21.55 -12.26 27.67
C LEU A 411 20.50 -13.21 28.27
N LEU A 412 20.05 -14.21 27.53
CA LEU A 412 19.28 -15.33 28.06
C LEU A 412 20.21 -16.27 28.84
N PRO A 413 19.70 -17.09 29.79
CA PRO A 413 20.53 -18.11 30.43
C PRO A 413 21.10 -19.06 29.36
N PRO A 414 22.42 -19.31 29.34
CA PRO A 414 23.07 -19.97 28.21
C PRO A 414 22.57 -21.42 28.03
N PRO A 415 22.50 -21.92 26.79
CA PRO A 415 22.24 -23.33 26.53
C PRO A 415 23.32 -24.21 27.21
N ASP A 416 22.91 -25.39 27.65
CA ASP A 416 23.79 -26.38 28.29
C ASP A 416 24.16 -27.46 27.24
N PRO A 417 25.44 -27.61 26.85
CA PRO A 417 26.64 -26.99 27.41
C PRO A 417 26.93 -25.57 26.90
N PRO A 418 27.54 -24.70 27.73
CA PRO A 418 27.92 -23.34 27.33
C PRO A 418 29.06 -23.36 26.31
N ASP A 419 28.83 -22.74 25.16
CA ASP A 419 29.82 -22.66 24.09
C ASP A 419 30.86 -21.53 24.31
N LEU A 420 32.05 -21.67 23.71
CA LEU A 420 33.22 -20.87 24.09
C LEU A 420 33.41 -19.59 23.29
N GLY A 421 32.94 -18.48 23.86
CA GLY A 421 33.66 -17.19 23.76
C GLY A 421 33.28 -16.25 22.62
N TYR A 422 32.08 -16.38 22.04
CA TYR A 422 31.46 -15.29 21.30
C TYR A 422 30.36 -14.67 22.15
N TYR A 423 30.55 -13.40 22.50
CA TYR A 423 29.50 -12.53 23.00
C TYR A 423 29.29 -11.43 21.95
N GLY A 424 28.15 -11.44 21.27
CA GLY A 424 27.75 -10.45 20.29
C GLY A 424 26.28 -10.13 20.47
N VAL A 425 25.98 -8.94 21.00
CA VAL A 425 24.60 -8.44 21.11
C VAL A 425 24.03 -8.28 19.72
N ARG A 426 23.33 -9.32 19.26
CA ARG A 426 22.38 -9.29 18.16
C ARG A 426 21.03 -8.96 18.78
N PRO A 427 20.59 -7.68 18.76
CA PRO A 427 19.22 -7.38 19.13
C PRO A 427 18.30 -8.09 18.14
N TYR A 428 17.26 -8.77 18.62
CA TYR A 428 16.25 -9.30 17.72
C TYR A 428 15.50 -8.13 17.08
N ALA A 429 15.27 -8.15 15.77
CA ALA A 429 14.54 -7.09 15.05
C ALA A 429 13.01 -7.13 15.29
N MET A 430 12.58 -7.77 16.38
CA MET A 430 11.20 -8.08 16.72
C MET A 430 10.89 -7.58 18.14
N VAL A 431 9.75 -6.91 18.29
CA VAL A 431 9.22 -6.41 19.56
C VAL A 431 7.91 -7.16 19.77
N ASP A 432 7.91 -8.09 20.72
CA ASP A 432 6.87 -9.11 20.85
C ASP A 432 5.95 -8.91 22.06
N PHE A 433 4.79 -9.57 22.00
CA PHE A 433 3.89 -9.69 23.14
C PHE A 433 4.46 -10.69 24.16
N GLU A 434 4.45 -10.33 25.45
CA GLU A 434 4.93 -11.21 26.55
C GLU A 434 4.10 -12.51 26.66
N THR A 435 2.85 -12.45 26.21
CA THR A 435 1.95 -13.58 25.98
C THR A 435 1.04 -13.26 24.80
N SER A 436 0.67 -14.25 23.97
CA SER A 436 -0.25 -14.08 22.84
C SER A 436 -1.47 -13.20 23.21
N PRO A 437 -1.77 -12.15 22.42
CA PRO A 437 -2.85 -11.23 22.74
C PRO A 437 -4.22 -11.91 22.67
N THR A 438 -5.17 -11.40 23.44
CA THR A 438 -6.55 -11.85 23.49
C THR A 438 -7.41 -11.02 22.55
N ILE A 439 -8.06 -11.69 21.60
CA ILE A 439 -9.10 -11.13 20.73
C ILE A 439 -10.47 -11.61 21.21
N ASN A 440 -11.40 -10.70 21.40
CA ASN A 440 -12.77 -10.99 21.82
C ASN A 440 -13.75 -10.11 21.03
N GLY A 441 -14.16 -10.59 19.85
CA GLY A 441 -14.87 -9.77 18.86
C GLY A 441 -13.95 -8.66 18.35
N CYS A 442 -14.38 -7.41 18.50
CA CYS A 442 -13.60 -6.21 18.17
C CYS A 442 -12.68 -5.71 19.29
N VAL A 443 -12.59 -6.40 20.45
CA VAL A 443 -11.71 -5.98 21.55
C VAL A 443 -10.38 -6.74 21.46
N PHE A 444 -9.29 -6.00 21.32
CA PHE A 444 -7.91 -6.50 21.30
C PHE A 444 -7.20 -6.13 22.61
N GLN A 445 -6.58 -7.10 23.28
CA GLN A 445 -5.84 -6.88 24.53
C GLN A 445 -4.52 -7.67 24.55
N GLY A 446 -3.42 -7.03 24.91
CA GLY A 446 -2.12 -7.70 25.04
C GLY A 446 -1.09 -6.86 25.78
N GLN A 447 -0.04 -7.49 26.30
CA GLN A 447 1.10 -6.80 26.90
C GLN A 447 2.33 -6.96 25.99
N LEU A 448 2.88 -5.84 25.53
CA LEU A 448 4.04 -5.77 24.65
C LEU A 448 5.31 -5.46 25.46
N SER A 449 6.47 -6.01 25.06
CA SER A 449 7.76 -5.65 25.66
C SER A 449 8.85 -5.41 24.60
N GLY A 450 9.69 -4.41 24.85
CA GLY A 450 10.79 -4.05 23.97
C GLY A 450 11.94 -3.39 24.73
N TYR A 451 13.12 -3.36 24.12
CA TYR A 451 14.37 -3.00 24.77
C TYR A 451 15.11 -1.91 23.99
N SER A 452 15.61 -0.87 24.67
CA SER A 452 16.48 0.13 24.05
C SER A 452 17.89 0.06 24.62
N TYR A 453 18.90 0.10 23.75
CA TYR A 453 20.30 -0.01 24.13
C TYR A 453 21.06 1.32 24.00
N ALA A 454 22.03 1.53 24.88
CA ALA A 454 23.04 2.58 24.73
C ALA A 454 24.43 2.00 24.96
N ILE A 455 25.30 2.12 23.95
CA ILE A 455 26.65 1.54 23.96
C ILE A 455 27.68 2.65 24.15
N TYR A 456 28.62 2.43 25.07
CA TYR A 456 29.72 3.34 25.40
C TYR A 456 31.06 2.61 25.35
N ASP A 457 32.12 3.34 25.03
CA ASP A 457 33.50 2.84 25.08
C ASP A 457 34.08 2.83 26.51
N ALA A 458 35.30 2.30 26.64
CA ALA A 458 36.07 2.29 27.89
C ALA A 458 36.45 3.68 28.43
N THR A 459 36.17 4.77 27.71
CA THR A 459 36.33 6.16 28.19
C THR A 459 35.01 6.77 28.71
N GLY A 460 33.88 6.09 28.47
CA GLY A 460 32.54 6.59 28.75
C GLY A 460 31.93 7.43 27.62
N GLN A 461 32.56 7.50 26.45
CA GLN A 461 31.98 8.14 25.27
C GLN A 461 30.88 7.22 24.70
N LYS A 462 29.67 7.76 24.52
CA LYS A 462 28.56 7.06 23.85
C LYS A 462 28.95 6.84 22.38
N LEU A 463 29.08 5.58 21.95
CA LEU A 463 29.43 5.20 20.58
C LEU A 463 28.18 5.10 19.70
N LEU A 464 27.17 4.38 20.19
CA LEU A 464 25.88 4.25 19.53
C LEU A 464 24.81 4.89 20.42
N GLY A 465 24.32 6.03 19.95
CA GLY A 465 23.29 6.80 20.62
C GLY A 465 21.90 6.42 20.11
N THR A 466 21.28 5.40 20.72
CA THR A 466 19.89 4.95 20.41
C THR A 466 19.70 4.76 18.91
N MET A 467 20.12 3.59 18.41
CA MET A 467 20.17 3.21 16.98
C MET A 467 19.11 3.93 16.16
N PRO A 468 19.49 4.83 15.25
CA PRO A 468 18.52 5.59 14.48
C PRO A 468 17.74 4.63 13.58
N ALA A 469 16.41 4.78 13.55
CA ALA A 469 15.66 4.36 12.39
C ALA A 469 16.24 5.08 11.17
N PHE A 470 16.54 4.34 10.11
CA PHE A 470 16.88 4.91 8.81
C PHE A 470 15.59 5.30 8.07
N ASP A 471 15.71 6.25 7.13
CA ASP A 471 14.60 6.82 6.33
C ASP A 471 13.87 5.78 5.44
#